data_AF-A0A520FSK5-F1
#
_entry.id   AF-A0A520FSK5-F1
#
_cell.length_a   1.000
_cell.length_b   1.000
_cell.length_c   1.000
_cell.angle_alpha   90.00
_cell.angle_beta   90.00
_cell.angle_gamma   90.00
#
_symmetry.space_group_name_H-M   'P 1'
#
loop_
_entity.id
_entity.type
_entity.pdbx_description
1 polymer ?
#
loop_
_entity_poly.entity_id
_entity_poly.type
_entity_poly.pdbx_seq_one_letter_code
_entity_poly.pdbx_strand_id
1 'polypeptide(L)'
;MNITKTLIAGAVLVSGLGLIAAPSASADTGPYGKDTCKQGFVWREAMSNDHVCVSPEQRSQAALDNSLSAEREEPNGGAWGPHTCRQGFVWRVVVANDLVCVTPATRDRVAADNAVAAQRVQG
;
A
#
# COMPACT_ATOMS: atom_id res chain seq x y z
N MET A 1 19.83 19.45 79.34
CA MET A 1 19.46 18.34 78.44
C MET A 1 18.52 18.92 77.39
N ASN A 2 18.90 18.78 76.12
CA ASN A 2 18.40 19.48 74.92
C ASN A 2 16.89 19.21 74.67
N ILE A 3 16.14 19.95 73.84
CA ILE A 3 16.15 19.94 72.35
C ILE A 3 15.21 21.10 71.91
N THR A 4 15.72 22.19 71.35
CA THR A 4 15.73 22.60 69.92
C THR A 4 14.47 23.34 69.42
N LYS A 5 14.66 24.62 69.05
CA LYS A 5 13.75 25.45 68.24
C LYS A 5 13.80 25.01 66.78
N THR A 6 12.66 24.91 66.11
CA THR A 6 12.62 25.05 64.63
C THR A 6 11.31 25.70 64.20
N LEU A 7 11.41 26.95 63.76
CA LEU A 7 10.40 27.65 62.96
C LEU A 7 10.63 27.22 61.50
N ILE A 8 9.60 26.74 60.81
CA ILE A 8 9.65 26.52 59.37
C ILE A 8 8.70 27.50 58.70
N ALA A 9 9.31 28.41 57.94
CA ALA A 9 8.68 29.32 57.01
C ALA A 9 8.05 28.55 55.83
N GLY A 10 6.94 29.06 55.31
CA GLY A 10 6.15 28.42 54.28
C GLY A 10 6.80 28.29 52.91
N ALA A 11 6.17 27.49 52.04
CA ALA A 11 6.28 27.58 50.60
C ALA A 11 4.98 27.06 49.97
N VAL A 12 4.26 27.95 49.28
CA VAL A 12 3.19 27.60 48.35
C VAL A 12 3.84 26.96 47.13
N LEU A 13 3.47 25.72 46.80
CA LEU A 13 3.81 25.11 45.51
C LEU A 13 2.50 24.83 44.75
N VAL A 14 2.14 25.77 43.87
CA VAL A 14 1.22 25.51 42.77
C VAL A 14 2.00 24.72 41.72
N SER A 15 1.54 23.54 41.36
CA SER A 15 2.00 22.87 40.13
C SER A 15 0.84 22.05 39.58
N GLY A 16 0.02 22.71 38.76
CA GLY A 16 -1.07 22.05 38.05
C GLY A 16 -0.54 21.00 37.07
N LEU A 17 -1.14 19.82 37.08
CA LEU A 17 -0.93 18.79 36.06
C LEU A 17 -1.49 19.29 34.73
N GLY A 18 -0.64 19.87 33.89
CA GLY A 18 -0.96 20.12 32.49
C GLY A 18 -0.87 18.80 31.71
N LEU A 19 -2.01 18.25 31.29
CA LEU A 19 -2.04 17.19 30.28
C LEU A 19 -1.62 17.81 28.94
N ILE A 20 -0.35 17.65 28.57
CA ILE A 20 0.13 18.01 27.24
C ILE A 20 -0.42 16.94 26.28
N ALA A 21 -1.51 17.24 25.59
CA ALA A 21 -1.95 16.42 24.46
C ALA A 21 -0.88 16.54 23.35
N ALA A 22 -0.10 15.48 23.15
CA ALA A 22 0.80 15.41 22.01
C ALA A 22 -0.05 15.42 20.72
N PRO A 23 0.34 16.19 19.69
CA PRO A 23 -0.33 16.13 18.40
C PRO A 23 -0.11 14.73 17.81
N SER A 24 -1.20 14.05 17.46
CA SER A 24 -1.14 12.84 16.64
C SER A 24 -0.57 13.23 15.28
N ALA A 25 0.70 12.89 15.04
CA ALA A 25 1.25 12.96 13.69
C ALA A 25 0.48 11.93 12.86
N SER A 26 -0.34 12.40 11.91
CA SER A 26 -0.85 11.53 10.86
C SER A 26 0.34 10.92 10.14
N ALA A 27 0.48 9.60 10.26
CA ALA A 27 1.50 8.79 9.60
C ALA A 27 1.15 8.65 8.10
N ASP A 28 1.17 9.78 7.40
CA ASP A 28 1.05 9.89 5.95
C ASP A 28 2.25 10.74 5.51
N THR A 29 3.44 10.16 5.62
CA THR A 29 4.70 10.92 5.59
C THR A 29 5.17 11.32 4.19
N GLY A 30 4.46 10.89 3.15
CA GLY A 30 4.84 11.09 1.75
C GLY A 30 3.86 11.95 0.92
N PRO A 31 4.29 12.41 -0.28
CA PRO A 31 3.50 13.26 -1.17
C PRO A 31 2.16 12.66 -1.62
N TYR A 32 1.97 11.35 -1.47
CA TYR A 32 0.74 10.63 -1.82
C TYR A 32 0.11 9.93 -0.61
N GLY A 33 0.40 10.41 0.61
CA GLY A 33 -0.09 9.80 1.85
C GLY A 33 0.36 8.34 2.03
N LYS A 34 -0.50 7.50 2.60
CA LYS A 34 -0.24 6.07 2.90
C LYS A 34 0.15 5.23 1.68
N ASP A 35 -0.20 5.69 0.49
CA ASP A 35 0.09 4.99 -0.76
C ASP A 35 1.44 5.42 -1.35
N THR A 36 2.16 6.35 -0.71
CA THR A 36 3.48 6.78 -1.20
C THR A 36 4.45 5.61 -1.22
N CYS A 37 5.00 5.30 -2.40
CA CYS A 37 6.00 4.24 -2.54
C CYS A 37 7.34 4.60 -1.91
N LYS A 38 7.99 3.61 -1.29
CA LYS A 38 9.41 3.71 -0.89
C LYS A 38 10.29 4.05 -2.10
N GLN A 39 11.42 4.70 -1.85
CA GLN A 39 12.40 5.00 -2.89
C GLN A 39 12.76 3.73 -3.70
N GLY A 40 12.75 3.85 -5.02
CA GLY A 40 13.02 2.73 -5.95
C GLY A 40 11.76 1.94 -6.36
N PHE A 41 10.60 2.22 -5.76
CA PHE A 41 9.32 1.66 -6.17
C PHE A 41 8.42 2.73 -6.79
N VAL A 42 7.50 2.29 -7.64
CA VAL A 42 6.47 3.11 -8.28
C VAL A 42 5.12 2.39 -8.21
N TRP A 43 4.00 3.10 -8.30
CA TRP A 43 2.71 2.46 -8.46
C TRP A 43 2.69 1.57 -9.70
N ARG A 44 2.18 0.35 -9.55
CA ARG A 44 2.06 -0.62 -10.64
C ARG A 44 1.12 -0.12 -11.72
N GLU A 45 0.06 0.58 -11.33
CA GLU A 45 -0.94 1.17 -12.24
C GLU A 45 -1.50 0.13 -13.22
N ALA A 46 -1.74 -1.09 -12.75
CA ALA A 46 -2.40 -2.13 -13.53
C ALA A 46 -3.81 -1.69 -13.97
N MET A 47 -4.43 -0.80 -13.21
CA MET A 47 -5.70 -0.11 -13.45
C MET A 47 -5.71 1.23 -12.68
N SER A 48 -6.74 2.07 -12.87
CA SER A 48 -6.70 3.47 -12.39
C SER A 48 -6.46 3.66 -10.89
N ASN A 49 -6.84 2.68 -10.06
CA ASN A 49 -6.76 2.77 -8.60
C ASN A 49 -5.76 1.74 -8.00
N ASP A 50 -4.88 1.19 -8.82
CA ASP A 50 -3.87 0.23 -8.38
C ASP A 50 -2.58 0.93 -7.92
N HIS A 51 -2.53 1.24 -6.62
CA HIS A 51 -1.38 1.87 -5.97
C HIS A 51 -0.41 0.86 -5.33
N VAL A 52 -0.47 -0.42 -5.72
CA VAL A 52 0.54 -1.40 -5.26
C VAL A 52 1.91 -0.97 -5.76
N CYS A 53 2.84 -0.75 -4.83
CA CYS A 53 4.21 -0.35 -5.15
C CYS A 53 5.02 -1.54 -5.67
N VAL A 54 5.61 -1.39 -6.87
CA VAL A 54 6.40 -2.40 -7.59
C VAL A 54 7.64 -1.75 -8.21
N SER A 55 8.53 -2.55 -8.81
CA SER A 55 9.67 -1.99 -9.56
C SER A 55 9.19 -1.26 -10.83
N PRO A 56 9.98 -0.32 -11.37
CA PRO A 56 9.66 0.33 -12.64
C PRO A 56 9.41 -0.67 -13.79
N GLU A 57 10.18 -1.77 -13.85
CA GLU A 57 10.02 -2.82 -14.86
C GLU A 57 8.67 -3.53 -14.72
N GLN A 58 8.21 -3.76 -13.48
CA GLN A 58 6.91 -4.38 -13.22
C GLN A 58 5.76 -3.45 -13.62
N ARG A 59 5.89 -2.12 -13.45
CA ARG A 59 4.92 -1.15 -13.98
C ARG A 59 4.88 -1.19 -15.50
N SER A 60 6.04 -1.22 -16.16
CA SER A 60 6.10 -1.37 -17.63
C SER A 60 5.46 -2.68 -18.11
N GLN A 61 5.65 -3.78 -17.38
CA GLN A 61 5.00 -5.05 -17.69
C GLN A 61 3.47 -4.96 -17.54
N ALA A 62 2.97 -4.32 -16.48
CA ALA A 62 1.53 -4.15 -16.28
C ALA A 62 0.89 -3.35 -17.42
N ALA A 63 1.57 -2.31 -17.91
CA ALA A 63 1.13 -1.55 -19.08
C ALA A 63 1.11 -2.39 -20.37
N LEU A 64 2.15 -3.22 -20.59
CA LEU A 64 2.20 -4.15 -21.72
C LEU A 64 1.10 -5.21 -21.65
N ASP A 65 0.79 -5.72 -20.46
CA ASP A 65 -0.29 -6.67 -20.27
C ASP A 65 -1.65 -6.05 -20.60
N ASN A 66 -1.88 -4.80 -20.19
CA ASN A 66 -3.08 -4.05 -20.54
C ASN A 66 -3.19 -3.85 -22.07
N SER A 67 -2.09 -3.51 -22.76
CA SER A 67 -2.13 -3.32 -24.22
C SER A 67 -2.35 -4.61 -25.00
N LEU A 68 -1.90 -5.75 -24.47
CA LEU A 68 -2.02 -7.06 -25.13
C LEU A 68 -3.26 -7.85 -24.70
N SER A 69 -4.07 -7.36 -23.76
CA SER A 69 -5.21 -8.14 -23.21
C SER A 69 -6.15 -8.65 -24.31
N ALA A 70 -6.59 -7.76 -25.19
CA ALA A 70 -7.52 -8.11 -26.27
C ALA A 70 -6.95 -9.16 -27.23
N GLU A 71 -5.64 -9.16 -27.47
CA GLU A 71 -4.98 -10.17 -28.31
C GLU A 71 -4.87 -11.54 -27.63
N ARG A 72 -4.98 -11.58 -26.30
CA ARG A 72 -4.91 -12.79 -25.47
C ARG A 72 -6.29 -13.30 -25.04
N GLU A 73 -7.35 -12.60 -25.39
CA GLU A 73 -8.74 -13.01 -25.22
C GLU A 73 -9.23 -13.87 -26.40
N GLU A 74 -10.12 -14.82 -26.13
CA GLU A 74 -10.79 -15.60 -27.16
C GLU A 74 -11.60 -14.66 -28.09
N PRO A 75 -11.44 -14.73 -29.43
CA PRO A 75 -11.99 -13.73 -30.36
C PRO A 75 -13.52 -13.50 -30.27
N ASN A 76 -14.27 -14.48 -29.76
CA ASN A 76 -15.73 -14.42 -29.61
C ASN A 76 -16.17 -14.62 -28.15
N GLY A 77 -15.26 -14.42 -27.19
CA GLY A 77 -15.45 -14.85 -25.81
C GLY A 77 -15.46 -16.37 -25.66
N GLY A 78 -15.80 -16.84 -24.47
CA GLY A 78 -15.81 -18.27 -24.17
C GLY A 78 -16.67 -18.62 -22.96
N ALA A 79 -16.40 -19.77 -22.35
CA ALA A 79 -17.18 -20.33 -21.24
C ALA A 79 -17.35 -19.39 -20.03
N TRP A 80 -16.49 -18.38 -19.92
CA TRP A 80 -16.46 -17.41 -18.82
C TRP A 80 -16.82 -15.99 -19.25
N GLY A 81 -17.44 -15.82 -20.42
CA GLY A 81 -17.87 -14.53 -20.96
C GLY A 81 -16.88 -13.91 -21.96
N PRO A 82 -17.03 -12.62 -22.28
CA PRO A 82 -16.30 -11.95 -23.36
C PRO A 82 -14.79 -11.91 -23.13
N HIS A 83 -14.35 -11.77 -21.88
CA HIS A 83 -12.93 -11.71 -21.53
C HIS A 83 -12.31 -13.08 -21.25
N THR A 84 -12.87 -14.16 -21.80
CA THR A 84 -12.27 -15.49 -21.63
C THR A 84 -10.87 -15.51 -22.24
N CYS A 85 -9.85 -15.86 -21.45
CA CYS A 85 -8.48 -15.93 -21.95
C CYS A 85 -8.26 -17.14 -22.87
N ARG A 86 -7.41 -16.96 -23.88
CA ARG A 86 -6.92 -18.04 -24.75
C ARG A 86 -6.13 -19.07 -23.96
N GLN A 87 -6.04 -20.29 -24.50
CA GLN A 87 -5.19 -21.34 -23.94
C GLN A 87 -3.76 -20.82 -23.70
N GLY A 88 -3.25 -21.06 -22.48
CA GLY A 88 -1.92 -20.60 -22.05
C GLY A 88 -1.92 -19.25 -21.33
N PHE A 89 -3.05 -18.54 -21.32
CA PHE A 89 -3.26 -17.31 -20.55
C PHE A 89 -4.29 -17.51 -19.44
N VAL A 90 -4.21 -16.65 -18.43
CA VAL A 90 -5.11 -16.61 -17.27
C VAL A 90 -5.41 -15.15 -16.93
N TRP A 91 -6.53 -14.89 -16.26
CA TRP A 91 -6.78 -13.55 -15.72
C TRP A 91 -5.71 -13.17 -14.69
N ARG A 92 -5.26 -11.91 -14.75
CA ARG A 92 -4.22 -11.37 -13.88
C ARG A 92 -4.70 -11.22 -12.44
N VAL A 93 -5.94 -10.80 -12.23
CA VAL A 93 -6.59 -10.69 -10.92
C VAL A 93 -5.82 -9.79 -9.94
N VAL A 94 -5.49 -8.55 -10.30
CA VAL A 94 -5.05 -7.56 -9.28
C VAL A 94 -6.16 -7.29 -8.26
N VAL A 95 -7.41 -7.36 -8.72
CA VAL A 95 -8.66 -7.42 -7.96
C VAL A 95 -9.59 -8.44 -8.64
N ALA A 96 -10.71 -8.81 -8.01
CA ALA A 96 -11.60 -9.87 -8.51
C ALA A 96 -12.15 -9.63 -9.93
N ASN A 97 -12.30 -8.37 -10.35
CA ASN A 97 -12.79 -7.99 -11.69
C ASN A 97 -11.67 -7.56 -12.67
N ASP A 98 -10.39 -7.78 -12.34
CA ASP A 98 -9.29 -7.60 -13.29
C ASP A 98 -9.17 -8.82 -14.20
N LEU A 99 -9.83 -8.74 -15.35
CA LEU A 99 -9.91 -9.81 -16.34
C LEU A 99 -8.84 -9.68 -17.44
N VAL A 100 -7.78 -8.88 -17.21
CA VAL A 100 -6.66 -8.77 -18.17
C VAL A 100 -5.97 -10.12 -18.32
N CYS A 101 -5.83 -10.59 -19.56
CA CYS A 101 -5.21 -11.87 -19.84
C CYS A 101 -3.67 -11.79 -19.83
N VAL A 102 -3.05 -12.59 -18.97
CA VAL A 102 -1.60 -12.66 -18.75
C VAL A 102 -1.11 -14.09 -18.70
N THR A 103 0.21 -14.29 -18.70
CA THR A 103 0.78 -15.62 -18.46
C THR A 103 0.56 -16.05 -17.00
N PRO A 104 0.52 -17.37 -16.71
CA PRO A 104 0.45 -17.86 -15.34
C PRO A 104 1.56 -17.29 -14.44
N ALA A 105 2.79 -17.22 -14.94
CA ALA A 105 3.92 -16.65 -14.20
C ALA A 105 3.72 -15.16 -13.85
N THR A 106 3.10 -14.38 -14.74
CA THR A 106 2.76 -12.97 -14.42
C THR A 106 1.67 -12.89 -13.36
N ARG A 107 0.65 -13.75 -13.41
CA ARG A 107 -0.38 -13.84 -12.36
C ARG A 107 0.23 -14.17 -11.00
N ASP A 108 1.12 -15.15 -10.95
CA ASP A 108 1.79 -15.56 -9.70
C ASP A 108 2.64 -14.41 -9.11
N ARG A 109 3.36 -13.68 -9.97
CA ARG A 109 4.10 -12.48 -9.56
C ARG A 109 3.19 -11.37 -9.04
N VAL A 110 2.05 -11.11 -9.72
CA VAL A 110 1.06 -10.13 -9.27
C VAL A 110 0.49 -10.48 -7.90
N ALA A 111 0.22 -11.77 -7.66
CA ALA A 111 -0.21 -12.25 -6.34
C ALA A 111 0.89 -12.03 -5.28
N ALA A 112 2.16 -12.29 -5.62
CA ALA A 112 3.28 -12.03 -4.74
C ALA A 112 3.45 -10.53 -4.42
N ASP A 113 3.31 -9.65 -5.42
CA ASP A 113 3.36 -8.19 -5.24
C ASP A 113 2.24 -7.71 -4.31
N ASN A 114 1.03 -8.22 -4.48
CA ASN A 114 -0.11 -7.91 -3.62
C ASN A 114 0.15 -8.37 -2.17
N ALA A 115 0.75 -9.55 -1.97
CA ALA A 115 1.04 -10.09 -0.64
C ALA A 115 2.03 -9.26 0.17
N VAL A 116 2.91 -8.51 -0.49
CA VAL A 116 3.92 -7.65 0.16
C VAL A 116 3.67 -6.15 -0.03
N ALA A 117 2.49 -5.75 -0.53
CA ALA A 117 2.19 -4.37 -0.88
C ALA A 117 2.46 -3.37 0.26
N ALA A 118 2.04 -3.72 1.48
CA ALA A 118 2.25 -2.91 2.68
C ALA A 118 3.75 -2.71 3.03
N GLN A 119 4.64 -3.58 2.58
CA GLN A 119 6.08 -3.47 2.84
C GLN A 119 6.78 -2.45 1.94
N ARG A 120 6.12 -1.99 0.87
CA ARG A 120 6.71 -1.15 -0.18
C ARG A 120 6.21 0.30 -0.17
N VAL A 121 5.32 0.66 0.76
CA VAL A 121 4.89 2.04 1.02
C VAL A 121 5.75 2.70 2.13
N GLN A 122 5.89 4.02 2.14
CA GLN A 122 6.77 4.77 3.04
C GLN A 122 6.30 4.76 4.50
N GLY A 123 4.99 4.64 4.73
CA GLY A 123 4.37 4.61 6.05
C GLY A 123 3.91 5.96 6.57
#